data_AF-A0A497QNI1-F1
#
_entry.id   AF-A0A497QNI1-F1
#
_cell.length_a   1.000
_cell.length_b   1.000
_cell.length_c   1.000
_cell.angle_alpha   90.00
_cell.angle_beta   90.00
_cell.angle_gamma   90.00
#
_symmetry.space_group_name_H-M   'P 1'
#
loop_
_entity.id
_entity.type
_entity.pdbx_description
1 polymer ?
#
loop_
_entity_poly.entity_id
_entity_poly.type
_entity_poly.pdbx_seq_one_letter_code
_entity_poly.pdbx_strand_id
1 'polypeptide(L)'
;MIEKIEMVKMLKMVEMVSNRKFFIYFLQFSGIVEMIVALAFFTFPLFADLLEIDLGIPLFFLFSAISFFALGFLLWYATKDPYTYRIIIYVSCAFRFLMVIPEVSTIVFYPRFLSILLIGLGYDWFSSILTLILLKKYCKSHENTEDK
;
A
#
# COMPACT_ATOMS: atom_id res chain seq x y z
N MET A 1 -17.25 24.51 33.80
CA MET A 1 -17.90 23.98 32.58
C MET A 1 -17.13 24.32 31.31
N ILE A 2 -16.64 25.56 31.17
CA ILE A 2 -15.83 26.03 30.03
C ILE A 2 -14.50 25.26 29.90
N GLU A 3 -13.76 25.07 30.99
CA GLU A 3 -12.48 24.32 30.98
C GLU A 3 -12.63 22.87 30.48
N LYS A 4 -13.74 22.20 30.80
CA LYS A 4 -14.01 20.82 30.33
C LYS A 4 -14.23 20.78 28.82
N ILE A 5 -14.82 21.83 28.24
CA ILE A 5 -15.06 21.94 26.80
C ILE A 5 -13.74 22.19 26.06
N GLU A 6 -12.87 23.06 26.60
CA GLU A 6 -11.55 23.34 26.02
C GLU A 6 -10.64 22.11 26.07
N MET A 7 -10.63 21.39 27.20
CA MET A 7 -9.83 20.18 27.36
C MET A 7 -10.25 19.08 26.36
N VAL A 8 -11.56 18.90 26.14
CA VAL A 8 -12.08 17.94 25.14
C VAL A 8 -11.71 18.35 23.71
N LYS A 9 -11.76 19.66 23.39
CA LYS A 9 -11.32 20.15 22.07
C LYS A 9 -9.84 19.91 21.84
N MET A 10 -9.00 20.17 22.84
CA MET A 10 -7.56 19.97 22.77
C MET A 10 -7.20 18.48 22.59
N LEU A 11 -7.84 17.57 23.35
CA LEU A 11 -7.67 16.12 23.19
C LEU A 11 -8.03 15.63 21.78
N LYS A 12 -9.17 16.10 21.23
CA LYS A 12 -9.57 15.78 19.85
C LYS A 12 -8.56 16.30 18.82
N MET A 13 -8.00 17.48 19.04
CA MET A 13 -6.99 18.06 18.15
C MET A 13 -5.69 17.23 18.16
N VAL A 14 -5.22 16.80 19.34
CA VAL A 14 -4.05 15.92 19.47
C VAL A 14 -4.29 14.57 18.79
N GLU A 15 -5.47 13.97 18.99
CA GLU A 15 -5.84 12.70 18.35
C GLU A 15 -5.87 12.82 16.81
N MET A 16 -6.43 13.91 16.27
CA MET A 16 -6.43 14.17 14.83
C MET A 16 -5.00 14.32 14.27
N VAL A 17 -4.12 15.05 14.95
CA VAL A 17 -2.72 15.21 14.53
C VAL A 17 -1.97 13.87 14.56
N SER A 18 -2.21 13.06 15.59
CA SER A 18 -1.62 11.72 15.70
C SER A 18 -2.09 10.81 14.55
N ASN A 19 -3.39 10.78 14.27
CA ASN A 19 -3.97 9.98 13.18
C ASN A 19 -3.44 10.40 11.80
N ARG A 20 -3.25 11.70 11.57
CA ARG A 20 -2.64 12.21 10.33
C ARG A 20 -1.20 11.72 10.16
N LYS A 21 -0.38 11.86 11.20
CA LYS A 21 1.03 11.41 11.16
C LYS A 21 1.10 9.90 10.93
N PHE A 22 0.27 9.13 11.63
CA PHE A 22 0.19 7.68 11.45
C PHE A 22 -0.16 7.31 10.01
N PHE A 23 -1.18 7.94 9.41
CA PHE A 23 -1.56 7.68 8.03
C PHE A 23 -0.42 7.98 7.04
N ILE A 24 0.27 9.12 7.23
CA ILE A 24 1.42 9.49 6.39
C ILE A 24 2.52 8.44 6.51
N TYR A 25 2.95 8.08 7.72
CA TYR A 25 4.00 7.07 7.90
C TYR A 25 3.60 5.71 7.34
N PHE A 26 2.33 5.34 7.49
CA PHE A 26 1.80 4.09 6.94
C PHE A 26 1.86 4.07 5.41
N LEU A 27 1.48 5.17 4.73
CA LEU A 27 1.61 5.29 3.27
C LEU A 27 3.07 5.22 2.82
N GLN A 28 3.99 5.90 3.53
CA GLN A 28 5.42 5.87 3.22
C GLN A 28 5.98 4.45 3.35
N PHE A 29 5.68 3.79 4.47
CA PHE A 29 6.06 2.41 4.71
C PHE A 29 5.52 1.48 3.62
N SER A 30 4.24 1.64 3.27
CA SER A 30 3.61 0.83 2.24
C SER A 30 4.26 1.03 0.87
N GLY A 31 4.61 2.26 0.50
CA GLY A 31 5.32 2.55 -0.76
C GLY A 31 6.72 1.98 -0.78
N ILE A 32 7.44 2.00 0.35
CA ILE A 32 8.76 1.36 0.48
C ILE A 32 8.67 -0.15 0.31
N VAL A 33 7.66 -0.79 0.91
CA VAL A 33 7.44 -2.23 0.74
C VAL A 33 7.17 -2.57 -0.73
N GLU A 34 6.35 -1.80 -1.45
CA GLU A 34 6.12 -2.01 -2.88
C GLU A 34 7.42 -1.92 -3.70
N MET A 35 8.27 -0.93 -3.40
CA MET A 35 9.58 -0.80 -4.08
C MET A 35 10.50 -1.99 -3.77
N ILE A 36 10.48 -2.53 -2.55
CA ILE A 36 11.26 -3.72 -2.18
C ILE A 36 10.73 -4.97 -2.91
N VAL A 37 9.40 -5.15 -2.98
CA VAL A 37 8.77 -6.26 -3.71
C VAL A 37 9.11 -6.17 -5.20
N ALA A 38 9.09 -4.97 -5.79
CA ALA A 38 9.52 -4.77 -7.17
C ALA A 38 10.97 -5.22 -7.41
N LEU A 39 11.90 -4.86 -6.51
CA LEU A 39 13.30 -5.32 -6.58
C LEU A 39 13.41 -6.85 -6.47
N ALA A 40 12.57 -7.48 -5.64
CA ALA A 40 12.51 -8.94 -5.58
C ALA A 40 12.02 -9.54 -6.90
N PHE A 41 11.01 -8.94 -7.56
CA PHE A 41 10.55 -9.39 -8.88
C PHE A 41 11.55 -9.15 -10.00
N PHE A 42 12.40 -8.11 -9.93
CA PHE A 42 13.50 -7.95 -10.90
C PHE A 42 14.57 -9.04 -10.76
N THR A 43 14.83 -9.48 -9.53
CA THR A 43 15.88 -10.48 -9.27
C THR A 43 15.37 -11.91 -9.41
N PHE A 44 14.06 -12.15 -9.29
CA PHE A 44 13.48 -13.50 -9.35
C PHE A 44 13.76 -14.25 -10.66
N PRO A 45 13.64 -13.66 -11.87
CA PRO A 45 13.98 -14.35 -13.12
C PRO A 45 15.45 -14.79 -13.19
N LEU A 46 16.38 -13.98 -12.67
CA LEU A 46 17.82 -14.32 -12.62
C LEU A 46 18.08 -15.56 -11.75
N PHE A 47 17.33 -15.74 -10.67
CA PHE A 47 17.43 -16.93 -9.82
C PHE A 47 16.66 -18.13 -10.37
N ALA A 48 15.58 -17.91 -11.11
CA ALA A 48 14.78 -18.98 -11.71
C ALA A 48 15.55 -19.73 -12.80
N ASP A 49 16.32 -19.00 -13.62
CA ASP A 49 17.26 -19.60 -14.59
C ASP A 49 18.30 -20.48 -13.88
N LEU A 50 18.77 -20.06 -12.71
CA LEU A 50 19.73 -20.81 -11.90
C LEU A 50 19.14 -22.05 -11.23
N LEU A 51 17.81 -22.09 -11.08
CA LEU A 51 17.05 -23.17 -10.46
C LEU A 51 16.34 -24.07 -11.49
N GLU A 52 16.60 -23.87 -12.78
CA GLU A 52 15.98 -24.59 -13.91
C GLU A 52 14.43 -24.55 -13.85
N ILE A 53 13.86 -23.45 -13.34
CA ILE A 53 12.42 -23.24 -13.27
C ILE A 53 11.98 -22.57 -14.57
N ASP A 54 11.22 -23.29 -15.40
CA ASP A 54 10.63 -22.74 -16.62
C ASP A 54 9.51 -21.75 -16.28
N LEU A 55 9.89 -20.51 -16.00
CA LEU A 55 8.97 -19.40 -15.81
C LEU A 55 8.44 -18.98 -17.18
N GLY A 56 7.40 -19.66 -17.66
CA GLY A 56 6.78 -19.40 -18.96
C GLY A 56 6.26 -17.98 -19.22
N ILE A 57 6.45 -17.00 -18.32
CA ILE A 57 6.14 -15.58 -18.59
C ILE A 57 7.14 -14.61 -17.90
N PRO A 58 8.37 -14.44 -18.44
CA PRO A 58 9.34 -13.46 -17.93
C PRO A 58 8.81 -12.02 -17.98
N LEU A 59 7.95 -11.74 -18.96
CA LEU A 59 7.36 -10.42 -19.17
C LEU A 59 6.40 -10.02 -18.06
N PHE A 60 5.62 -10.95 -17.51
CA PHE A 60 4.66 -10.63 -16.45
C PHE A 60 5.38 -10.16 -15.19
N PHE A 61 6.41 -10.89 -14.74
CA PHE A 61 7.22 -10.48 -13.60
C PHE A 61 7.88 -9.12 -13.82
N LEU A 62 8.38 -8.85 -15.03
CA LEU A 62 8.98 -7.56 -15.37
C LEU A 62 7.94 -6.42 -15.33
N PHE A 63 6.75 -6.61 -15.91
CA PHE A 63 5.69 -5.62 -15.88
C PHE A 63 5.20 -5.37 -14.45
N SER A 64 4.98 -6.42 -13.67
CA SER A 64 4.64 -6.31 -12.25
C SER A 64 5.73 -5.57 -11.49
N ALA A 65 7.01 -5.89 -11.69
CA ALA A 65 8.13 -5.20 -11.03
C ALA A 65 8.13 -3.69 -11.34
N ILE A 66 8.00 -3.31 -12.62
CA ILE A 66 7.94 -1.91 -13.03
C ILE A 66 6.71 -1.21 -12.42
N SER A 67 5.55 -1.85 -12.45
CA SER A 67 4.32 -1.30 -11.87
C SER A 67 4.42 -1.11 -10.37
N PHE A 68 4.90 -2.10 -9.61
CA PHE A 68 5.10 -1.97 -8.16
C PHE A 68 6.14 -0.91 -7.82
N PHE A 69 7.22 -0.80 -8.59
CA PHE A 69 8.22 0.24 -8.37
C PHE A 69 7.63 1.64 -8.58
N ALA A 70 6.92 1.84 -9.70
CA ALA A 70 6.29 3.11 -10.03
C ALA A 70 5.20 3.49 -9.03
N LEU A 71 4.32 2.54 -8.66
CA LEU A 71 3.27 2.77 -7.68
C LEU A 71 3.84 3.03 -6.29
N GLY A 72 4.90 2.34 -5.89
CA GLY A 72 5.54 2.54 -4.60
C GLY A 72 6.14 3.94 -4.47
N PHE A 73 6.79 4.40 -5.54
CA PHE A 73 7.30 5.77 -5.62
C PHE A 73 6.15 6.81 -5.64
N LEU A 74 5.10 6.59 -6.42
CA LEU A 74 3.95 7.48 -6.48
C LEU A 74 3.20 7.55 -5.13
N LEU A 75 3.08 6.43 -4.42
CA LEU A 75 2.46 6.36 -3.09
C LEU A 75 3.31 7.11 -2.06
N TRP A 76 4.63 6.98 -2.14
CA TRP A 76 5.55 7.78 -1.34
C TRP A 76 5.41 9.28 -1.65
N TYR A 77 5.31 9.65 -2.93
CA TYR A 77 5.09 11.03 -3.35
C TYR A 77 3.74 11.58 -2.87
N ALA A 78 2.68 10.78 -2.91
CA ALA A 78 1.34 11.13 -2.44
C ALA A 78 1.32 11.51 -0.95
N THR A 79 2.32 11.11 -0.17
CA THR A 79 2.42 11.47 1.26
C THR A 79 2.65 12.97 1.52
N LYS A 80 3.09 13.73 0.49
CA LYS A 80 3.24 15.19 0.58
C LYS A 80 1.90 15.90 0.75
N ASP A 81 0.89 15.42 0.03
CA ASP A 81 -0.49 15.89 0.13
C ASP A 81 -1.47 14.75 -0.21
N PRO A 82 -1.82 13.92 0.78
CA PRO A 82 -2.68 12.77 0.55
C PRO A 82 -4.09 13.14 0.08
N TYR A 83 -4.55 14.37 0.33
CA TYR A 83 -5.89 14.82 -0.06
C TYR A 83 -5.94 15.12 -1.56
N THR A 84 -4.95 15.87 -2.05
CA THR A 84 -4.79 16.18 -3.49
C THR A 84 -4.47 14.91 -4.29
N TYR A 85 -3.57 14.08 -3.78
CA TYR A 85 -3.09 12.88 -4.49
C TYR A 85 -3.88 11.60 -4.17
N ARG A 86 -5.10 11.71 -3.63
CA ARG A 86 -5.94 10.56 -3.26
C ARG A 86 -6.18 9.56 -4.39
N ILE A 87 -6.20 10.01 -5.64
CA ILE A 87 -6.35 9.14 -6.82
C ILE A 87 -5.21 8.12 -6.93
N ILE A 88 -3.98 8.52 -6.59
CA ILE A 88 -2.81 7.64 -6.59
C ILE A 88 -3.01 6.52 -5.57
N ILE A 89 -3.51 6.87 -4.38
CA ILE A 89 -3.77 5.94 -3.28
C ILE A 89 -4.84 4.92 -3.70
N TYR A 90 -5.92 5.37 -4.35
CA TYR A 90 -6.96 4.47 -4.87
C TYR A 90 -6.43 3.54 -5.97
N VAL A 91 -5.63 4.05 -6.90
CA VAL A 91 -5.04 3.24 -7.98
C VAL A 91 -4.07 2.19 -7.41
N SER A 92 -3.22 2.55 -6.43
CA SER A 92 -2.35 1.60 -5.75
C SER A 92 -3.15 0.49 -5.05
N CYS A 93 -4.22 0.84 -4.31
CA CYS A 93 -5.09 -0.16 -3.69
C CYS A 93 -5.78 -1.06 -4.72
N ALA A 94 -6.31 -0.48 -5.81
CA ALA A 94 -6.95 -1.24 -6.89
C ALA A 94 -5.96 -2.20 -7.56
N PHE A 95 -4.73 -1.76 -7.82
CA PHE A 95 -3.68 -2.60 -8.38
C PHE A 95 -3.35 -3.79 -7.49
N ARG A 96 -3.23 -3.60 -6.17
CA ARG A 96 -3.01 -4.70 -5.22
C ARG A 96 -4.16 -5.70 -5.23
N PHE A 97 -5.41 -5.24 -5.26
CA PHE A 97 -6.55 -6.16 -5.38
C PHE A 97 -6.53 -6.94 -6.70
N LEU A 98 -6.05 -6.34 -7.80
CA LEU A 98 -5.88 -7.04 -9.08
C LEU A 98 -4.76 -8.08 -9.04
N MET A 99 -3.69 -7.84 -8.27
CA MET A 99 -2.56 -8.76 -8.10
C MET A 99 -2.91 -10.06 -7.35
N VAL A 100 -4.03 -10.08 -6.61
CA VAL A 100 -4.55 -11.28 -5.97
C VAL A 100 -4.79 -12.41 -6.98
N ILE A 101 -5.29 -12.11 -8.19
CA ILE A 101 -5.60 -13.12 -9.22
C ILE A 101 -4.33 -13.86 -9.68
N PRO A 102 -3.27 -13.18 -10.15
CA PRO A 102 -2.03 -13.85 -10.53
C PRO A 102 -1.32 -14.49 -9.33
N GLU A 103 -1.40 -13.93 -8.12
CA GLU A 103 -0.83 -14.57 -6.92
C GLU A 103 -1.50 -15.91 -6.59
N VAL A 104 -2.83 -15.94 -6.54
CA VAL A 104 -3.60 -17.17 -6.31
C VAL A 104 -3.34 -18.20 -7.41
N SER A 105 -3.28 -17.75 -8.68
CA SER A 105 -2.94 -18.62 -9.80
C SER A 105 -1.54 -19.22 -9.63
N THR A 106 -0.56 -18.40 -9.23
CA THR A 106 0.82 -18.84 -9.00
C THR A 106 0.92 -19.85 -7.85
N ILE A 107 0.14 -19.69 -6.78
CA ILE A 107 0.05 -20.69 -5.69
C ILE A 107 -0.41 -22.05 -6.21
N VAL A 108 -1.43 -22.06 -7.08
CA VAL A 108 -1.99 -23.31 -7.63
C VAL A 108 -0.97 -24.02 -8.53
N PHE A 109 -0.27 -23.30 -9.40
CA PHE A 109 0.72 -23.89 -10.31
C PHE A 109 2.07 -24.19 -9.65
N TYR A 110 2.45 -23.41 -8.63
CA TYR A 110 3.76 -23.50 -7.97
C TYR A 110 3.59 -23.51 -6.43
N PRO A 111 3.04 -24.60 -5.86
CA PRO A 111 2.73 -24.68 -4.43
C PRO A 111 3.97 -24.60 -3.52
N ARG A 112 5.18 -24.77 -4.06
CA ARG A 112 6.44 -24.57 -3.32
C ARG A 112 6.58 -23.14 -2.79
N PHE A 113 5.94 -22.15 -3.42
CA PHE A 113 5.94 -20.75 -2.99
C PHE A 113 4.77 -20.37 -2.08
N LEU A 114 3.94 -21.34 -1.66
CA LEU A 114 2.71 -21.11 -0.90
C LEU A 114 2.89 -20.16 0.29
N SER A 115 3.90 -20.38 1.13
CA SER A 115 4.11 -19.59 2.34
C SER A 115 4.43 -18.12 2.02
N ILE A 116 5.28 -17.87 1.03
CA ILE A 116 5.68 -16.52 0.61
C ILE A 116 4.49 -15.80 -0.04
N LEU A 117 3.77 -16.48 -0.93
CA LEU A 117 2.61 -15.90 -1.64
C LEU A 117 1.41 -15.66 -0.71
N LEU A 118 1.21 -16.50 0.32
CA LEU A 118 0.18 -16.24 1.34
C LEU A 118 0.50 -15.00 2.18
N ILE A 119 1.78 -14.75 2.48
CA ILE A 119 2.20 -13.51 3.16
C ILE A 119 1.97 -12.31 2.24
N GLY A 120 2.29 -12.42 0.94
CA GLY A 120 2.01 -11.41 -0.07
C GLY A 120 0.52 -11.07 -0.15
N LEU A 121 -0.33 -12.07 -0.32
CA LEU A 121 -1.79 -11.93 -0.32
C LEU A 121 -2.30 -11.27 0.97
N GLY A 122 -1.79 -11.71 2.13
CA GLY A 122 -2.15 -11.11 3.41
C GLY A 122 -1.82 -9.62 3.46
N TYR A 123 -0.65 -9.24 2.96
CA TYR A 123 -0.23 -7.84 2.85
C TYR A 123 -1.11 -7.06 1.87
N ASP A 124 -1.37 -7.57 0.67
CA ASP A 124 -2.14 -6.88 -0.37
C ASP A 124 -3.57 -6.57 0.06
N TRP A 125 -4.21 -7.51 0.78
CA TRP A 125 -5.52 -7.29 1.38
C TRP A 125 -5.46 -6.32 2.56
N PHE A 126 -4.63 -6.62 3.56
CA PHE A 126 -4.59 -5.86 4.81
C PHE A 126 -4.19 -4.41 4.56
N SER A 127 -3.11 -4.20 3.80
CA SER A 127 -2.55 -2.88 3.54
C SER A 127 -3.53 -2.01 2.76
N SER A 128 -4.18 -2.56 1.72
CA SER A 128 -5.17 -1.82 0.92
C SER A 128 -6.41 -1.43 1.73
N ILE A 129 -6.98 -2.38 2.50
CA ILE A 129 -8.14 -2.11 3.34
C ILE A 129 -7.81 -1.04 4.39
N LEU A 130 -6.68 -1.19 5.08
CA LEU A 130 -6.26 -0.24 6.10
C LEU A 130 -6.01 1.15 5.49
N THR A 131 -5.37 1.21 4.32
CA THR A 131 -5.14 2.46 3.58
C THR A 131 -6.46 3.18 3.28
N LEU A 132 -7.48 2.46 2.78
CA LEU A 132 -8.78 3.05 2.45
C LEU A 132 -9.53 3.56 3.70
N ILE A 133 -9.47 2.82 4.81
CA ILE A 133 -10.06 3.25 6.08
C ILE A 133 -9.40 4.52 6.59
N LEU A 134 -8.06 4.58 6.55
CA LEU A 134 -7.30 5.74 7.02
C LEU A 134 -7.50 6.95 6.10
N LEU A 135 -7.52 6.74 4.77
CA LEU A 135 -7.78 7.80 3.80
C LEU A 135 -9.17 8.42 4.03
N LYS A 136 -10.21 7.60 4.24
CA LYS A 136 -11.55 8.09 4.54
C LYS A 136 -11.59 8.93 5.81
N LYS A 137 -10.89 8.50 6.87
CA LYS A 137 -10.77 9.27 8.12
C LYS A 137 -10.02 10.59 7.89
N TYR A 138 -8.96 10.55 7.09
CA TYR A 138 -8.14 11.72 6.77
C TYR A 138 -8.91 12.77 5.98
N CYS A 139 -9.59 12.39 4.89
CA CYS A 139 -10.39 13.31 4.07
C CYS A 139 -11.50 13.97 4.89
N LYS A 140 -12.23 13.20 5.71
CA LYS A 140 -13.28 13.76 6.58
C LYS A 140 -12.71 14.79 7.58
N SER A 141 -11.52 14.57 8.11
CA SER A 141 -10.88 15.55 9.00
C SER A 141 -10.48 16.82 8.26
N HIS A 142 -10.10 16.71 6.99
CA HIS A 142 -9.67 17.84 6.16
C HIS A 142 -10.85 18.76 5.83
N GLU A 143 -11.98 18.20 5.38
CA GLU A 143 -13.21 18.94 5.06
C GLU A 143 -13.69 19.77 6.26
N ASN A 144 -13.71 19.18 7.46
CA ASN A 144 -14.13 19.88 8.71
C ASN A 144 -13.19 21.02 9.14
N THR A 145 -12.01 21.13 8.55
CA THR A 145 -11.02 22.17 8.85
C THR A 145 -11.10 23.34 7.87
N GLU A 146 -11.54 23.10 6.63
CA GLU A 146 -11.74 24.15 5.60
C GLU A 146 -13.09 24.88 5.76
N ASP A 147 -14.09 24.25 6.37
CA ASP A 147 -15.41 24.85 6.65
C ASP A 147 -15.46 25.78 7.89
N LYS A 148 -14.30 26.19 8.43
CA LYS A 148 -14.17 27.08 9.60
C LYS A 148 -13.33 28.30 9.32
#